data_AF-A0A8H7A988-F1
#
_entry.id   AF-A0A8H7A988-F1
#
_cell.length_a   1.000
_cell.length_b   1.000
_cell.length_c   1.000
_cell.angle_alpha   90.00
_cell.angle_beta   90.00
_cell.angle_gamma   90.00
#
_symmetry.space_group_name_H-M   'P 1'
#
loop_
_entity.id
_entity.type
_entity.pdbx_description
1 polymer ?
#
loop_
_entity_poly.entity_id
_entity_poly.type
_entity_poly.pdbx_seq_one_letter_code
_entity_poly.pdbx_strand_id
1 'polypeptide(L)'
;MSLSSLLRIPQTQIECRLDALHSVLSVPSNSDMPVRLLHLSFREFLVDPKQQGKSPFWVDERSVHKKLASRCLEFMSSPNGLRRDVCGFSKPGLLKEEMDDAVIAGSLPPELQYACRYWVHYLRRS
;
A
#
# COMPACT_ATOMS: atom_id res chain seq x y z
N MET A 1 -6.72 5.30 5.94
CA MET A 1 -6.37 4.46 4.76
C MET A 1 -4.99 3.86 4.93
N SER A 2 -4.79 2.57 4.62
CA SER A 2 -3.49 1.90 4.81
C SER A 2 -2.31 2.50 4.02
N LEU A 3 -2.61 3.18 2.92
CA LEU A 3 -1.62 3.84 2.07
C LEU A 3 -0.98 5.07 2.72
N SER A 4 -1.69 5.83 3.57
CA SER A 4 -1.17 7.04 4.20
C SER A 4 -0.02 6.70 5.17
N SER A 5 -0.24 5.69 6.00
CA SER A 5 0.74 5.13 6.92
C SER A 5 1.98 4.61 6.20
N LEU A 6 1.79 3.88 5.09
CA LEU A 6 2.89 3.32 4.31
C LEU A 6 3.72 4.40 3.59
N LEU A 7 3.05 5.38 2.98
CA LEU A 7 3.70 6.46 2.26
C LEU A 7 4.30 7.53 3.19
N ARG A 8 3.90 7.53 4.47
CA ARG A 8 4.17 8.59 5.45
C ARG A 8 3.67 9.96 4.96
N ILE A 9 2.50 9.96 4.34
CA ILE A 9 1.84 11.15 3.83
C ILE A 9 0.53 11.33 4.61
N PRO A 10 0.22 12.54 5.11
CA PRO A 10 -1.05 12.80 5.78
C PRO A 10 -2.22 12.39 4.89
N GLN A 11 -3.22 11.72 5.47
CA GLN A 11 -4.39 11.25 4.72
C GLN A 11 -5.10 12.43 4.01
N THR A 12 -5.22 13.58 4.68
CA THR A 12 -5.78 14.80 4.08
C THR A 12 -5.05 15.25 2.82
N GLN A 13 -3.71 15.13 2.79
CA GLN A 13 -2.93 15.47 1.60
C GLN A 13 -3.17 14.47 0.46
N ILE A 14 -3.39 13.20 0.77
CA ILE A 14 -3.76 12.19 -0.24
C ILE A 14 -5.15 12.49 -0.79
N GLU A 15 -6.12 12.74 0.08
CA GLU A 15 -7.51 13.06 -0.29
C GLU A 15 -7.57 14.31 -1.19
N CYS A 16 -6.94 15.42 -0.79
CA CYS A 16 -6.91 16.64 -1.61
C CYS A 16 -6.28 16.41 -2.99
N ARG A 17 -5.26 15.54 -3.10
CA ARG A 17 -4.63 15.23 -4.40
C ARG A 17 -5.51 14.33 -5.26
N LEU A 18 -6.20 13.37 -4.65
CA LEU A 18 -7.14 12.50 -5.34
C LEU A 18 -8.36 13.28 -5.84
N ASP A 19 -8.85 14.25 -5.05
CA ASP A 19 -9.95 15.13 -5.42
C ASP A 19 -9.64 15.99 -6.65
N ALA A 20 -8.39 16.41 -6.83
CA ALA A 20 -7.98 17.14 -8.02
C ALA A 20 -7.99 16.28 -9.31
N LEU A 21 -8.17 14.97 -9.19
CA LEU A 21 -8.01 13.99 -10.28
C LEU A 21 -9.28 13.19 -10.58
N HIS A 22 -10.47 13.64 -10.12
CA HIS A 22 -11.76 12.95 -10.39
C HIS A 22 -12.09 12.76 -11.88
N SER A 23 -11.49 13.55 -12.79
CA SER A 23 -11.66 13.37 -14.23
C SER A 23 -10.98 12.12 -14.79
N VAL A 24 -10.01 11.56 -14.08
CA VAL A 24 -9.21 10.39 -14.49
C VAL A 24 -9.20 9.26 -13.46
N LEU A 25 -9.63 9.55 -12.22
CA LEU A 25 -9.75 8.61 -11.12
C LEU A 25 -11.20 8.53 -10.64
N SER A 26 -11.65 7.32 -10.35
CA SER A 26 -12.82 7.08 -9.51
C SER A 26 -12.36 6.96 -8.06
N VAL A 27 -12.64 7.99 -7.26
CA VAL A 27 -12.33 8.04 -5.83
C VAL A 27 -13.62 7.75 -5.06
N PRO A 28 -13.71 6.62 -4.35
CA PRO A 28 -14.90 6.29 -3.58
C PRO A 28 -15.03 7.16 -2.33
N SER A 29 -16.26 7.46 -1.90
CA SER A 29 -16.53 8.19 -0.66
C SER A 29 -16.18 7.37 0.59
N ASN A 30 -16.16 6.03 0.48
CA ASN A 30 -15.70 5.13 1.52
C ASN A 30 -14.18 4.91 1.38
N SER A 31 -13.41 5.27 2.41
CA SER A 31 -11.95 5.13 2.47
C SER A 31 -11.45 3.69 2.43
N ASP A 32 -12.31 2.71 2.68
CA ASP A 32 -11.96 1.29 2.62
C ASP A 32 -12.08 0.72 1.21
N MET A 33 -12.70 1.47 0.29
CA MET A 33 -12.81 1.09 -1.11
C MET A 33 -11.60 1.58 -1.91
N PRO A 34 -11.09 0.79 -2.87
CA PRO A 34 -9.92 1.17 -3.64
C PRO A 34 -10.24 2.28 -4.65
N VAL A 35 -9.29 3.22 -4.81
CA VAL A 35 -9.28 4.18 -5.92
C VAL A 35 -9.05 3.42 -7.23
N ARG A 36 -9.82 3.76 -8.27
CA ARG A 36 -9.73 3.11 -9.59
C ARG A 36 -9.37 4.12 -10.67
N LEU A 37 -8.63 3.68 -11.68
CA LEU A 37 -8.44 4.45 -12.90
C LEU A 37 -9.74 4.40 -13.72
N LEU A 38 -10.19 5.55 -14.23
CA LEU A 38 -11.31 5.59 -15.17
C LEU A 38 -10.90 5.09 -16.56
N HIS A 39 -9.66 5.36 -16.95
CA HIS A 39 -9.14 4.96 -18.25
C HIS A 39 -7.69 4.45 -18.15
N LEU A 40 -7.39 3.35 -18.85
CA LEU A 40 -6.06 2.73 -18.83
C LEU A 40 -4.97 3.67 -19.37
N SER A 41 -5.32 4.54 -20.33
CA SER A 41 -4.39 5.53 -20.90
C SER A 41 -3.80 6.48 -19.87
N PHE A 42 -4.46 6.70 -18.72
CA PHE A 42 -3.89 7.54 -17.67
C PHE A 42 -2.65 6.88 -17.06
N ARG A 43 -2.68 5.56 -16.82
CA ARG A 43 -1.49 4.83 -16.39
C ARG A 43 -0.39 4.93 -17.43
N GLU A 44 -0.73 4.70 -18.70
CA GLU A 44 0.24 4.76 -19.80
C GLU A 44 0.89 6.15 -19.91
N PHE A 45 0.10 7.23 -19.77
CA PHE A 45 0.60 8.59 -19.73
C PHE A 45 1.58 8.85 -18.58
N LEU A 46 1.27 8.36 -17.37
CA LEU A 46 2.12 8.58 -16.19
C LEU A 46 3.47 7.87 -16.32
N VAL A 47 3.53 6.67 -16.90
CA VAL A 47 4.76 5.87 -16.94
C VAL A 47 5.50 5.89 -18.28
N ASP A 48 4.98 6.59 -19.30
CA ASP A 48 5.60 6.67 -20.63
C ASP A 48 6.99 7.33 -20.55
N PRO A 49 8.08 6.59 -20.85
CA PRO A 49 9.44 7.13 -20.83
C PRO A 49 9.64 8.36 -21.72
N LYS A 50 8.82 8.54 -22.76
CA LYS A 50 8.88 9.73 -23.63
C LYS A 50 8.53 11.03 -22.90
N GLN A 51 7.84 10.93 -21.77
CA GLN A 51 7.44 12.05 -20.91
C GLN A 51 8.52 12.41 -19.87
N GLN A 52 9.56 11.58 -19.72
CA GLN A 52 10.66 11.84 -18.79
C GLN A 52 11.31 13.20 -19.09
N GLY A 53 11.32 14.09 -18.10
CA GLY A 53 11.84 15.45 -18.22
C GLY A 53 10.97 16.42 -19.03
N LYS A 54 9.84 15.97 -19.59
CA LYS A 54 8.91 16.82 -20.37
C LYS A 54 7.60 17.11 -19.65
N SER A 55 7.11 16.14 -18.88
CA SER A 55 5.88 16.26 -18.11
C SER A 55 6.18 16.24 -16.62
N PRO A 56 5.60 17.16 -15.82
CA PRO A 56 5.70 17.10 -14.36
C PRO A 56 4.96 15.90 -13.76
N PHE A 57 4.11 15.23 -14.56
CA PHE A 57 3.34 14.06 -14.14
C PHE A 57 4.03 12.74 -14.45
N TRP A 58 5.20 12.75 -15.11
CA TRP A 58 5.92 11.52 -15.40
C TRP A 58 6.40 10.85 -14.11
N VAL A 59 6.22 9.53 -14.04
CA VAL A 59 6.55 8.70 -12.91
C VAL A 59 7.54 7.63 -13.36
N ASP A 60 8.70 7.62 -12.72
CA ASP A 60 9.61 6.48 -12.79
C ASP A 60 9.01 5.30 -12.02
N GLU A 61 8.36 4.39 -12.75
CA GLU A 61 7.67 3.23 -12.18
C GLU A 61 8.63 2.34 -11.36
N ARG A 62 9.87 2.16 -11.83
CA ARG A 62 10.87 1.34 -11.15
C ARG A 62 11.29 1.98 -9.84
N SER A 63 11.59 3.28 -9.85
CA SER A 63 11.93 4.03 -8.65
C SER A 63 10.81 4.02 -7.61
N VAL A 64 9.55 4.18 -8.06
CA VAL A 64 8.37 4.11 -7.18
C VAL A 64 8.21 2.72 -6.59
N HIS A 65 8.35 1.65 -7.38
CA HIS A 65 8.31 0.28 -6.87
C HIS A 65 9.40 0.01 -5.84
N LYS A 66 10.63 0.45 -6.09
CA LYS A 66 11.74 0.34 -5.12
C LYS A 66 11.43 1.07 -3.82
N LYS A 67 10.88 2.29 -3.90
CA LYS A 67 10.47 3.07 -2.74
C LYS A 67 9.37 2.36 -1.94
N LEU A 68 8.36 1.82 -2.62
CA LEU A 68 7.27 1.07 -1.97
C LEU A 68 7.79 -0.20 -1.29
N ALA A 69 8.67 -0.96 -1.95
CA ALA A 69 9.30 -2.13 -1.35
C ALA A 69 10.06 -1.78 -0.05
N SER A 70 10.89 -0.72 -0.09
CA SER A 70 11.60 -0.21 1.09
C SER A 70 10.63 0.17 2.20
N ARG A 71 9.57 0.93 1.89
CA ARG A 71 8.57 1.35 2.88
C ARG A 71 7.84 0.18 3.51
N CYS A 72 7.48 -0.85 2.74
CA CYS A 72 6.87 -2.05 3.29
C CYS A 72 7.82 -2.75 4.27
N LEU A 73 9.09 -2.91 3.92
CA LEU A 73 10.10 -3.53 4.77
C LEU A 73 10.35 -2.72 6.05
N GLU A 74 10.49 -1.40 5.92
CA GLU A 74 10.62 -0.48 7.07
C GLU A 74 9.41 -0.57 8.00
N PHE A 75 8.19 -0.58 7.44
CA PHE A 75 6.96 -0.66 8.23
C PHE A 75 6.87 -1.99 8.98
N MET A 76 7.12 -3.10 8.27
CA MET A 76 7.14 -4.44 8.88
C MET A 76 8.25 -4.59 9.92
N SER A 77 9.39 -3.90 9.80
CA SER A 77 10.50 -3.99 10.75
C SER A 77 10.41 -2.97 11.90
N SER A 78 9.39 -2.12 11.92
CA SER A 78 9.22 -1.10 12.94
C SER A 78 8.79 -1.72 14.29
N PRO A 79 8.90 -1.00 15.42
CA PRO A 79 8.46 -1.50 16.73
C PRO A 79 6.97 -1.91 16.79
N ASN A 80 6.14 -1.30 15.93
CA ASN A 80 4.72 -1.61 15.80
C ASN A 80 4.43 -2.52 14.59
N GLY A 81 5.48 -3.09 13.98
CA GLY A 81 5.42 -3.95 12.81
C GLY A 81 5.27 -5.43 13.17
N LEU A 82 5.91 -6.29 12.37
CA LEU A 82 5.95 -7.72 12.62
C LEU A 82 6.79 -8.03 13.86
N ARG A 83 6.26 -8.94 14.68
CA ARG A 83 6.95 -9.52 15.83
C ARG A 83 6.84 -11.03 15.79
N ARG A 84 7.73 -11.72 16.50
CA ARG A 84 7.58 -13.17 16.70
C ARG A 84 6.26 -13.42 17.41
N ASP A 85 5.52 -14.42 16.93
CA ASP A 85 4.20 -14.76 17.45
C ASP A 85 3.25 -13.53 17.47
N VAL A 86 2.99 -13.00 16.27
CA VAL A 86 2.21 -11.76 16.08
C VAL A 86 0.90 -11.80 16.88
N CYS A 87 0.22 -12.94 16.85
CA CYS A 87 -1.07 -13.18 17.50
C CYS A 87 -0.98 -13.69 18.95
N GLY A 88 0.23 -13.89 19.50
CA GLY A 88 0.42 -14.31 20.90
C GLY A 88 0.05 -15.76 21.21
N PHE A 89 -0.04 -16.62 20.20
CA PHE A 89 -0.25 -18.04 20.39
C PHE A 89 1.05 -18.69 20.89
N SER A 90 1.21 -18.71 22.21
CA SER A 90 2.41 -19.22 22.91
C SER A 90 2.77 -20.69 22.60
N LYS A 91 1.92 -21.43 21.86
CA LYS A 91 2.16 -22.81 21.42
C LYS A 91 2.35 -22.86 19.89
N PRO A 92 3.51 -23.35 19.39
CA PRO A 92 3.65 -23.65 17.98
C PRO A 92 2.71 -24.80 17.57
N GLY A 93 2.03 -24.67 16.44
CA GLY A 93 1.19 -25.74 15.87
C GLY A 93 -0.32 -25.62 16.10
N LEU A 94 -0.83 -24.45 16.52
CA LEU A 94 -2.28 -24.19 16.51
C LEU A 94 -2.84 -24.32 15.09
N LEU A 95 -3.99 -25.00 14.94
CA LEU A 95 -4.72 -25.03 13.68
C LEU A 95 -5.41 -23.69 13.46
N LYS A 96 -5.58 -23.30 12.19
CA LYS A 96 -6.28 -22.06 11.83
C LYS A 96 -7.71 -22.02 12.37
N GLU A 97 -8.37 -23.18 12.43
CA GLU A 97 -9.73 -23.34 12.96
C GLU A 97 -9.82 -23.04 14.47
N GLU A 98 -8.71 -23.13 15.20
CA GLU A 98 -8.61 -22.83 16.63
C GLU A 98 -8.26 -21.36 16.89
N MET A 99 -8.02 -20.59 15.82
CA MET A 99 -7.67 -19.17 15.90
C MET A 99 -8.92 -18.31 15.73
N ASP A 100 -9.14 -17.38 16.66
CA ASP A 100 -10.19 -16.38 16.56
C ASP A 100 -9.79 -15.30 15.54
N ASP A 101 -10.64 -15.08 14.53
CA ASP A 101 -10.47 -14.03 13.52
C ASP A 101 -10.33 -12.63 14.14
N ALA A 102 -10.96 -12.38 15.29
CA ALA A 102 -10.81 -11.12 16.02
C ALA A 102 -9.38 -10.91 16.54
N VAL A 103 -8.71 -11.98 16.99
CA VAL A 103 -7.31 -11.93 17.43
C VAL A 103 -6.40 -11.63 16.25
N ILE A 104 -6.66 -12.23 15.09
CA ILE A 104 -5.91 -11.98 13.86
C ILE A 104 -6.09 -10.52 13.42
N ALA A 105 -7.34 -10.03 13.36
CA ALA A 105 -7.63 -8.65 12.97
C ALA A 105 -7.01 -7.60 13.91
N GLY A 106 -6.99 -7.87 15.22
CA GLY A 106 -6.34 -7.00 16.21
C GLY A 106 -4.81 -7.04 16.16
N SER A 107 -4.23 -8.16 15.73
CA SER A 107 -2.77 -8.35 15.70
C SER A 107 -2.12 -7.96 14.36
N LEU A 108 -2.90 -7.96 13.28
CA LEU A 108 -2.47 -7.59 11.94
C LEU A 108 -3.34 -6.45 11.41
N PRO A 109 -2.99 -5.19 11.72
CA PRO A 109 -3.73 -4.05 11.17
C PRO A 109 -3.63 -4.01 9.63
N PRO A 110 -4.61 -3.38 8.95
CA PRO A 110 -4.69 -3.38 7.48
C PRO A 110 -3.41 -2.93 6.76
N GLU A 111 -2.70 -1.95 7.32
CA GLU A 111 -1.39 -1.46 6.86
C GLU A 111 -0.34 -2.57 6.84
N LEU A 112 -0.31 -3.37 7.90
CA LEU A 112 0.67 -4.44 8.06
C LEU A 112 0.35 -5.61 7.15
N GLN A 113 -0.95 -5.95 7.01
CA GLN A 113 -1.42 -6.93 6.03
C GLN A 113 -1.02 -6.54 4.61
N TYR A 114 -1.22 -5.26 4.26
CA TYR A 114 -0.84 -4.73 2.96
C TYR A 114 0.66 -4.84 2.71
N ALA A 115 1.48 -4.39 3.67
CA ALA A 115 2.93 -4.45 3.56
C ALA A 115 3.43 -5.90 3.38
N CYS A 116 2.91 -6.84 4.20
CA CYS A 116 3.25 -8.26 4.12
C CYS A 116 2.88 -8.87 2.77
N ARG A 117 1.74 -8.49 2.19
CA ARG A 117 1.25 -9.06 0.92
C ARG A 117 2.00 -8.54 -0.30
N TYR A 118 2.39 -7.27 -0.32
CA TYR A 118 2.84 -6.60 -1.55
C TYR A 118 4.34 -6.27 -1.62
N TRP A 119 5.11 -6.36 -0.53
CA TRP A 119 6.55 -6.00 -0.57
C TRP A 119 7.33 -6.78 -1.64
N VAL A 120 7.10 -8.09 -1.79
CA VAL A 120 7.76 -8.93 -2.81
C VAL A 120 7.36 -8.49 -4.22
N HIS A 121 6.09 -8.15 -4.41
CA HIS A 121 5.58 -7.67 -5.69
C HIS A 121 6.31 -6.40 -6.13
N TYR A 122 6.47 -5.45 -5.22
CA TYR A 122 7.23 -4.24 -5.47
C TYR A 122 8.71 -4.51 -5.72
N LEU A 123 9.32 -5.38 -4.91
CA LEU A 123 10.73 -5.74 -5.06
C LEU A 123 11.04 -6.36 -6.43
N ARG A 124 10.16 -7.23 -6.94
CA ARG A 124 10.30 -7.86 -8.28
C ARG A 124 10.20 -6.88 -9.45
N ARG A 125 9.56 -5.72 -9.23
CA ARG A 125 9.35 -4.66 -10.24
C ARG A 125 10.28 -3.45 -10.04
N SER A 126 11.19 -3.55 -9.07
CA SER A 126 12.20 -2.54 -8.76
C SER A 126 13.43 -2.63 -9.66
#